data_AF-A0A535KAV0-F1
#
_entry.id   AF-A0A535KAV0-F1
#
_cell.length_a   1.000
_cell.length_b   1.000
_cell.length_c   1.000
_cell.angle_alpha   90.00
_cell.angle_beta   90.00
_cell.angle_gamma   90.00
#
_symmetry.space_group_name_H-M   'P 1'
#
loop_
_entity.id
_entity.type
_entity.pdbx_description
1 polymer ?
#
loop_
_entity_poly.entity_id
_entity_poly.type
_entity_poly.pdbx_seq_one_letter_code
_entity_poly.pdbx_strand_id
1 'polypeptide(L)' 'MARDVPEEDADELRALVEEHLRRTGSRKAAEMLASWDEAIGRFRQIVPVAPPEAQAAAAPQEAAETAPKTAA' A
#
# COMPACT_ATOMS: atom_id res chain seq x y z
N MET A 1 -1.82 -12.47 -8.84
CA MET A 1 -0.52 -13.17 -8.81
C MET A 1 0.10 -13.01 -7.42
N ALA A 2 0.79 -14.03 -6.90
CA ALA A 2 1.42 -13.99 -5.57
C ALA A 2 2.95 -13.79 -5.69
N ARG A 3 3.47 -12.68 -5.17
CA ARG A 3 4.91 -12.34 -5.19
C ARG A 3 5.47 -12.17 -3.77
N ASP A 4 6.79 -12.15 -3.64
CA ASP A 4 7.47 -11.75 -2.41
C ASP A 4 7.13 -10.30 -2.08
N VAL A 5 7.17 -9.94 -0.80
CA VAL A 5 6.93 -8.56 -0.36
C VAL A 5 8.14 -7.71 -0.77
N PRO A 6 7.97 -6.68 -1.62
CA PRO A 6 9.06 -5.79 -1.96
C PRO A 6 9.46 -4.94 -0.75
N GLU A 7 10.70 -4.46 -0.72
CA GLU A 7 11.22 -3.69 0.44
C GLU A 7 10.38 -2.44 0.73
N GLU A 8 9.86 -1.78 -0.32
CA GLU A 8 8.98 -0.60 -0.18
C GLU A 8 7.68 -0.89 0.58
N ASP A 9 7.16 -2.12 0.50
CA ASP A 9 5.93 -2.54 1.17
C ASP A 9 6.21 -3.19 2.55
N ALA A 10 7.47 -3.51 2.85
CA ALA A 10 7.83 -4.24 4.06
C ALA A 10 7.62 -3.41 5.33
N ASP A 11 7.90 -2.12 5.28
CA ASP A 11 7.69 -1.19 6.40
C ASP A 11 6.20 -0.98 6.69
N GLU A 12 5.38 -0.84 5.64
CA GLU A 12 3.92 -0.72 5.78
C GLU A 12 3.34 -2.00 6.41
N LEU A 13 3.74 -3.16 5.90
CA LEU A 13 3.29 -4.45 6.44
C LEU A 13 3.69 -4.60 7.92
N ARG A 14 4.91 -4.19 8.29
CA ARG A 14 5.36 -4.20 9.68
C ARG A 14 4.47 -3.33 10.57
N ALA A 15 4.18 -2.11 10.14
CA ALA A 15 3.32 -1.18 10.88
C ALA A 15 1.91 -1.75 11.12
N LEU A 16 1.35 -2.47 10.15
CA LEU A 16 0.06 -3.16 10.30
C LEU A 16 0.11 -4.29 11.33
N VAL A 17 1.20 -5.08 11.35
CA VAL A 17 1.39 -6.14 12.35
C VAL A 17 1.58 -5.56 13.76
N GLU A 18 2.32 -4.45 13.88
CA GLU A 18 2.48 -3.70 15.14
C GLU A 18 1.15 -3.17 15.65
N GLU A 19 0.33 -2.57 14.78
CA GLU A 19 -1.00 -2.09 15.16
C GLU A 19 -1.92 -3.25 15.56
N HIS A 20 -1.87 -4.36 14.84
CA HIS A 20 -2.61 -5.57 15.21
C HIS A 20 -2.21 -6.07 16.60
N LEU A 21 -0.91 -6.11 16.91
CA LEU A 21 -0.43 -6.48 18.25
C LEU A 21 -0.98 -5.52 19.31
N ARG A 22 -0.89 -4.20 19.10
CA ARG A 22 -1.41 -3.21 20.05
C ARG A 22 -2.90 -3.36 20.32
N ARG A 23 -3.69 -3.64 19.28
CA ARG A 23 -5.15 -3.74 19.39
C ARG A 23 -5.65 -5.06 19.96
N THR A 24 -4.90 -6.15 19.78
CA THR A 24 -5.38 -7.51 20.09
C THR A 24 -4.57 -8.24 21.16
N GLY A 25 -3.34 -7.80 21.44
CA GLY A 25 -2.41 -8.56 22.28
C GLY A 25 -1.96 -9.87 21.65
N SER A 26 -2.03 -10.01 20.31
CA SER A 26 -1.70 -11.26 19.61
C SER A 26 -0.26 -11.70 19.88
N ARG A 27 -0.11 -12.81 20.62
CA ARG A 27 1.20 -13.45 20.86
C ARG A 27 1.94 -13.74 19.54
N LYS A 28 1.20 -14.19 18.52
CA LYS A 28 1.79 -14.53 17.23
C LYS A 28 2.36 -13.30 16.52
N ALA A 29 1.72 -12.14 16.64
CA ALA A 29 2.24 -10.89 16.12
C ALA A 29 3.50 -10.44 16.88
N ALA A 30 3.52 -10.59 18.21
CA ALA A 30 4.73 -10.32 19.01
C ALA A 30 5.92 -11.21 18.59
N GLU A 31 5.68 -12.51 18.37
CA GLU A 31 6.70 -13.44 17.89
C GLU A 31 7.22 -13.05 16.49
N MET A 32 6.33 -12.64 15.56
CA MET A 32 6.75 -12.19 14.23
C MET A 32 7.61 -10.92 14.30
N LEU A 33 7.23 -9.94 15.12
CA LEU A 33 7.96 -8.68 15.25
C LEU A 33 9.33 -8.85 15.94
N ALA A 34 9.46 -9.82 16.84
CA ALA A 34 10.73 -10.15 17.48
C ALA A 34 11.75 -10.78 16.51
N SER A 35 11.31 -11.31 15.37
CA SER A 35 12.16 -11.95 14.36
C SER A 35 11.70 -11.56 12.96
N TRP A 36 11.61 -10.24 12.73
CA TRP A 36 10.98 -9.68 11.54
C TRP A 36 11.64 -10.11 10.23
N ASP A 37 12.97 -10.10 10.14
CA ASP A 37 13.70 -10.51 8.93
C ASP A 37 13.39 -11.94 8.49
N GLU A 38 13.11 -12.83 9.44
CA GLU A 38 12.70 -14.20 9.15
C GLU A 38 11.19 -14.31 8.87
N ALA A 39 10.39 -13.46 9.52
CA ALA A 39 8.94 -13.44 9.34
C ALA A 39 8.56 -12.91 7.96
N ILE A 40 9.18 -11.81 7.50
CA ILE A 40 8.87 -11.15 6.23
C ILE A 40 9.07 -12.09 5.03
N GLY A 41 10.08 -12.97 5.07
CA GLY A 41 10.33 -13.97 4.02
C GLY A 41 9.22 -15.02 3.87
N ARG A 42 8.26 -15.09 4.79
CA ARG A 42 7.11 -16.00 4.72
C ARG A 42 5.84 -15.32 4.20
N PHE A 43 5.82 -14.00 4.09
CA PHE A 43 4.69 -13.27 3.54
C PHE A 43 4.70 -13.31 2.02
N ARG A 44 3.49 -13.32 1.44
CA ARG A 44 3.28 -13.20 -0.01
C ARG A 44 2.34 -12.05 -0.27
N GLN A 45 2.77 -11.10 -1.10
CA GLN A 45 1.91 -10.03 -1.59
C GLN A 45 1.03 -10.56 -2.71
N ILE A 46 -0.28 -10.41 -2.56
CA ILE A 46 -1.26 -10.78 -3.57
C ILE A 46 -1.69 -9.53 -4.31
N VAL A 47 -1.32 -9.45 -5.59
CA VAL A 47 -1.77 -8.37 -6.48
C VAL A 47 -2.84 -8.94 -7.41
N PRO A 48 -4.07 -8.38 -7.44
CA PRO A 48 -5.08 -8.74 -8.41
C PRO A 48 -4.55 -8.55 -9.82
N VAL A 49 -4.78 -9.52 -10.71
CA VAL A 49 -4.49 -9.35 -12.12
C VAL A 49 -5.69 -8.58 -12.67
N ALA A 50 -5.54 -7.28 -12.91
CA ALA A 50 -6.58 -6.54 -13.60
C ALA A 50 -6.80 -7.21 -14.96
N PRO A 51 -8.05 -7.44 -15.40
CA PRO A 51 -8.29 -7.64 -16.83
C PRO A 51 -7.69 -6.44 -17.56
N PRO A 52 -7.18 -6.60 -18.80
CA PRO A 52 -6.59 -5.48 -19.53
C PRO A 52 -7.64 -4.37 -19.65
N GLU A 53 -7.52 -3.34 -18.83
CA GLU A 53 -8.26 -2.10 -19.01
C GLU A 53 -7.78 -1.51 -20.32
N ALA A 54 -8.70 -1.37 -21.28
CA ALA A 54 -8.46 -0.55 -22.45
C ALA A 54 -7.99 0.81 -21.94
N GLN A 55 -6.80 1.24 -22.36
CA GLN A 55 -6.20 2.52 -22.01
C GLN A 55 -7.25 3.61 -22.12
N ALA A 56 -7.81 4.05 -20.99
CA ALA A 56 -8.55 5.28 -20.93
C ALA A 56 -7.52 6.38 -21.18
N ALA A 57 -7.67 7.03 -22.33
CA ALA A 57 -6.75 7.98 -22.91
C ALA A 57 -6.18 8.96 -21.88
N ALA A 58 -4.88 9.23 -22.04
CA ALA A 58 -4.21 10.36 -21.44
C ALA A 58 -5.08 11.62 -21.51
N ALA A 59 -5.43 12.19 -20.37
CA ALA A 59 -5.80 13.60 -20.25
C ALA A 59 -4.58 14.34 -19.68
N PRO A 60 -3.89 15.16 -20.48
CA PRO A 60 -2.86 16.06 -19.99
C PRO A 60 -3.46 17.01 -18.95
N GLN A 61 -2.94 17.01 -17.73
CA GLN A 61 -3.14 18.13 -16.81
C GLN A 61 -2.17 19.24 -17.23
N GLU A 62 -2.57 20.02 -18.24
CA GLU A 62 -1.97 21.32 -18.52
C GLU A 62 -2.68 22.41 -17.70
N ALA A 63 -1.83 23.25 -17.12
CA ALA A 63 -2.14 24.36 -16.24
C ALA A 63 -2.84 25.54 -16.95
N ALA A 64 -3.74 26.22 -16.23
CA ALA A 64 -4.02 27.66 -16.29
C ALA A 64 -5.12 27.94 -15.24
N GLU A 65 -4.80 28.32 -14.02
CA GLU A 65 -4.51 29.71 -13.60
C GLU A 65 -5.62 30.73 -13.92
N THR A 66 -5.99 31.48 -12.87
CA THR A 66 -6.78 32.73 -12.82
C THR A 66 -8.32 32.63 -12.74
N ALA A 67 -8.83 32.71 -11.51
CA ALA A 67 -9.98 33.59 -11.21
C ALA A 67 -9.52 35.08 -11.36
N PRO A 68 -10.37 36.14 -11.37
CA PRO A 68 -11.79 36.23 -11.01
C PRO A 68 -12.65 37.26 -11.85
N LYS A 69 -13.87 37.56 -11.36
CA LYS A 69 -14.72 38.78 -11.61
C LYS A 69 -15.54 38.73 -12.93
N THR A 70 -16.87 38.90 -12.95
CA THR A 70 -17.65 40.10 -12.59
C THR A 70 -19.15 39.79 -12.72
N ALA A 71 -19.97 40.43 -11.88
CA ALA A 71 -21.43 40.46 -11.96
C ALA A 71 -21.96 41.12 -13.26
N ALA A 72 -23.17 40.74 -13.66
CA ALA A 72 -24.18 41.58 -14.30
C ALA A 72 -25.57 40.98 -14.06
#